data_AF-A0A3A4WHH1-F1
#
_entry.id   AF-A0A3A4WHH1-F1
#
_cell.length_a   1.000
_cell.length_b   1.000
_cell.length_c   1.000
_cell.angle_alpha   90.00
_cell.angle_beta   90.00
_cell.angle_gamma   90.00
#
_symmetry.space_group_name_H-M   'P 1'
#
loop_
_entity.id
_entity.type
_entity.pdbx_description
1 polymer ?
#
loop_
_entity_poly.entity_id
_entity_poly.type
_entity_poly.pdbx_seq_one_letter_code
_entity_poly.pdbx_strand_id
1 'polypeptide(L)'
;MGFDSEKVALIAQKISFAFEDHYPDETKRKLFLALFDRYLSPVDPTGSMETYDVIIQLGRKEPEELERMLKEMRDNSLISE
;
A
#
# COMPACT_ATOMS: atom_id res chain seq x y z
N MET A 1 12.69 10.75 8.18
CA MET A 1 12.94 11.35 6.84
C MET A 1 11.65 11.18 6.07
N GLY A 2 10.97 12.26 5.69
CA GLY A 2 9.72 12.14 4.94
C GLY A 2 9.96 11.58 3.53
N PHE A 3 8.97 10.91 2.96
CA PHE A 3 9.02 10.57 1.53
C PHE A 3 8.89 11.85 0.70
N ASP A 4 9.74 11.98 -0.33
CA ASP A 4 9.49 12.95 -1.40
C ASP A 4 8.25 12.53 -2.21
N SER A 5 7.50 13.49 -2.74
CA SER A 5 6.23 13.25 -3.44
C SER A 5 6.39 12.32 -4.65
N GLU A 6 7.49 12.43 -5.37
CA GLU A 6 7.81 11.52 -6.49
C GLU A 6 8.07 10.09 -6.01
N LYS A 7 8.73 9.94 -4.86
CA LYS A 7 9.00 8.64 -4.26
C LYS A 7 7.71 7.96 -3.79
N VAL A 8 6.78 8.71 -3.18
CA VAL A 8 5.47 8.17 -2.78
C VAL A 8 4.68 7.69 -4.01
N ALA A 9 4.69 8.46 -5.10
CA ALA A 9 4.02 8.08 -6.35
C ALA A 9 4.56 6.78 -6.94
N LEU A 10 5.88 6.64 -7.01
CA LEU A 10 6.51 5.40 -7.48
C LEU A 10 6.16 4.21 -6.59
N ILE A 11 6.12 4.41 -5.27
CA ILE A 11 5.73 3.38 -4.31
C ILE A 11 4.26 2.96 -4.51
N ALA A 12 3.35 3.93 -4.57
CA ALA A 12 1.92 3.68 -4.76
C ALA A 12 1.66 2.91 -6.05
N GLN A 13 2.34 3.30 -7.14
CA GLN A 13 2.25 2.59 -8.43
C GLN A 13 2.74 1.14 -8.33
N LYS A 14 3.91 0.91 -7.72
CA LYS A 14 4.45 -0.44 -7.51
C LYS A 14 3.50 -1.34 -6.73
N ILE A 15 2.90 -0.81 -5.66
CA ILE A 15 1.94 -1.57 -4.84
C ILE A 15 0.67 -1.88 -5.64
N SER A 16 0.12 -0.89 -6.36
CA SER A 16 -1.08 -1.10 -7.18
C SER A 16 -0.87 -2.20 -8.21
N PHE A 17 0.25 -2.18 -8.93
CA PHE A 17 0.58 -3.23 -9.90
C PHE A 17 0.83 -4.58 -9.25
N ALA A 18 1.57 -4.62 -8.13
CA ALA A 18 1.80 -5.88 -7.41
C ALA A 18 0.50 -6.51 -6.91
N PHE A 19 -0.46 -5.69 -6.48
CA PHE A 19 -1.79 -6.16 -6.08
C PHE A 19 -2.56 -6.76 -7.27
N GLU A 20 -2.56 -6.11 -8.42
CA GLU A 20 -3.18 -6.62 -9.65
C GLU A 20 -2.52 -7.93 -10.13
N ASP A 21 -1.19 -7.98 -10.15
CA ASP A 21 -0.40 -9.15 -10.55
C ASP A 21 -0.65 -10.36 -9.62
N HIS A 22 -0.84 -10.11 -8.33
CA HIS A 22 -1.11 -11.13 -7.33
C HIS A 22 -2.61 -11.36 -7.08
N TYR A 23 -3.49 -10.63 -7.77
CA TYR A 23 -4.94 -10.78 -7.58
C TYR A 23 -5.45 -12.20 -7.87
N PRO A 24 -4.92 -12.98 -8.84
CA PRO A 24 -5.34 -14.36 -9.04
C PRO A 24 -4.94 -15.32 -7.90
N ASP A 25 -3.88 -15.01 -7.15
CA ASP A 25 -3.43 -15.79 -6.00
C ASP A 25 -4.26 -15.41 -4.77
N GLU A 26 -5.18 -16.27 -4.37
CA GLU A 26 -6.08 -16.03 -3.24
C GLU A 26 -5.34 -15.75 -1.93
N THR A 27 -4.20 -16.41 -1.70
CA THR A 27 -3.42 -16.25 -0.46
C THR A 27 -2.80 -14.87 -0.42
N LYS A 28 -2.13 -14.47 -1.51
CA LYS A 28 -1.52 -13.13 -1.61
C LYS A 28 -2.57 -12.02 -1.62
N ARG A 29 -3.67 -12.21 -2.35
CA ARG A 29 -4.80 -11.27 -2.38
C ARG A 29 -5.34 -11.02 -0.96
N LYS A 30 -5.55 -12.06 -0.16
CA LYS A 30 -5.99 -11.91 1.24
C LYS A 30 -5.00 -11.13 2.09
N LEU A 31 -3.70 -11.37 1.90
CA LEU A 31 -2.66 -10.62 2.63
C LEU A 31 -2.65 -9.14 2.26
N PHE A 32 -2.74 -8.81 0.96
CA PHE A 32 -2.88 -7.41 0.51
C PHE A 32 -4.11 -6.74 1.12
N LEU A 33 -5.28 -7.38 1.03
CA LEU A 33 -6.52 -6.83 1.57
C LEU A 33 -6.45 -6.62 3.08
N ALA A 34 -5.82 -7.53 3.83
CA ALA A 34 -5.63 -7.37 5.28
C ALA A 34 -4.70 -6.19 5.63
N LEU A 35 -3.67 -5.95 4.83
CA LEU A 35 -2.78 -4.79 5.00
C LEU A 35 -3.49 -3.50 4.60
N PHE A 36 -4.25 -3.50 3.50
CA PHE A 36 -5.04 -2.34 3.09
C PHE A 36 -6.11 -1.99 4.12
N ASP A 37 -6.80 -2.97 4.68
CA ASP A 37 -7.78 -2.73 5.73
C ASP A 37 -7.13 -2.08 6.98
N ARG A 38 -5.93 -2.53 7.35
CA ARG A 38 -5.21 -1.98 8.50
C ARG A 38 -4.70 -0.55 8.28
N TYR A 39 -4.06 -0.32 7.13
CA TYR A 39 -3.28 0.90 6.89
C TYR A 39 -4.01 1.94 6.05
N LEU A 40 -4.90 1.52 5.15
CA LEU A 40 -5.61 2.41 4.23
C LEU A 40 -7.01 2.77 4.72
N SER A 41 -7.73 1.90 5.44
CA SER A 41 -9.07 2.24 5.99
C SER A 41 -9.08 3.46 6.91
N PRO A 42 -8.05 3.77 7.73
CA PRO A 42 -8.01 5.03 8.48
C PRO A 42 -7.92 6.28 7.58
N VAL A 43 -7.38 6.13 6.37
CA VAL A 43 -7.18 7.23 5.40
C VAL A 43 -8.40 7.39 4.49
N ASP A 44 -8.99 6.28 4.02
CA ASP A 44 -10.24 6.22 3.28
C ASP A 44 -11.19 5.16 3.88
N PRO A 45 -11.94 5.52 4.94
CA PRO A 45 -12.84 4.60 5.64
C PRO A 45 -13.99 4.08 4.77
N THR A 46 -14.27 4.76 3.66
CA THR A 46 -15.37 4.43 2.76
C THR A 46 -14.95 3.53 1.60
N GLY A 47 -13.64 3.33 1.38
CA GLY A 47 -13.13 2.62 0.20
C GLY A 47 -13.55 3.28 -1.12
N SER A 48 -13.70 4.61 -1.12
CA SER A 48 -14.17 5.40 -2.25
C SER A 48 -13.06 5.80 -3.23
N MET A 49 -11.81 5.78 -2.76
CA MET A 49 -10.63 6.14 -3.52
C MET A 49 -9.93 4.90 -4.07
N GLU A 50 -9.27 5.06 -5.21
CA GLU A 50 -8.42 4.02 -5.77
C GLU A 50 -7.22 3.76 -4.86
N THR A 51 -6.77 2.50 -4.79
CA THR A 51 -5.64 2.06 -3.96
C THR A 51 -4.42 2.97 -4.10
N TYR A 52 -4.10 3.36 -5.34
CA TYR A 52 -3.01 4.29 -5.63
C TYR A 52 -3.18 5.63 -4.89
N ASP A 53 -4.35 6.25 -4.97
CA ASP A 53 -4.62 7.56 -4.39
C ASP A 53 -4.60 7.52 -2.84
N VAL A 54 -5.11 6.44 -2.25
CA VAL A 54 -5.07 6.27 -0.78
C VAL A 54 -3.64 6.09 -0.29
N ILE A 55 -2.79 5.35 -1.02
CA ILE A 55 -1.37 5.19 -0.66
C ILE A 55 -0.62 6.52 -0.79
N ILE A 56 -0.90 7.32 -1.83
CA ILE A 56 -0.36 8.68 -1.94
C ILE A 56 -0.74 9.51 -0.71
N GLN A 57 -2.01 9.43 -0.29
CA GLN A 57 -2.50 10.18 0.84
C GLN A 57 -1.88 9.71 2.16
N LEU A 58 -1.72 8.41 2.36
CA LEU A 58 -1.02 7.82 3.50
C LEU A 58 0.43 8.32 3.55
N GLY A 59 1.17 8.22 2.45
CA GLY A 59 2.57 8.67 2.40
C GLY A 59 2.77 10.17 2.67
N ARG A 60 1.76 11.00 2.38
CA ARG A 60 1.78 12.44 2.65
C ARG A 60 1.43 12.79 4.08
N LYS A 61 0.45 12.09 4.67
CA LYS A 61 -0.08 12.42 6.01
C LYS A 61 0.67 11.67 7.11
N GLU A 62 0.99 10.41 6.88
CA GLU A 62 1.50 9.46 7.88
C GLU A 62 2.61 8.60 7.25
N PRO A 63 3.77 9.21 6.89
CA PRO A 63 4.86 8.52 6.22
C PRO A 63 5.41 7.34 7.04
N GLU A 64 5.38 7.40 8.36
CA GLU A 64 5.80 6.29 9.23
C GLU A 64 4.90 5.05 9.07
N GLU A 65 3.59 5.25 8.88
CA GLU A 65 2.64 4.16 8.63
C GLU A 65 2.83 3.56 7.23
N LEU A 66 3.15 4.40 6.24
CA LEU A 66 3.57 3.90 4.92
C LEU A 66 4.84 3.04 5.03
N GLU A 67 5.84 3.45 5.82
CA GLU A 67 7.05 2.65 6.05
C GLU A 67 6.73 1.31 6.73
N ARG A 68 5.86 1.29 7.74
CA ARG A 68 5.41 0.05 8.40
C ARG A 68 4.68 -0.88 7.43
N MET A 69 3.76 -0.34 6.63
CA MET A 69 3.03 -1.10 5.62
C MET A 69 4.00 -1.74 4.61
N LEU A 70 4.96 -0.97 4.10
CA LEU A 70 5.98 -1.46 3.16
C LEU A 70 6.84 -2.56 3.77
N LYS A 71 7.20 -2.42 5.05
CA LYS A 71 7.94 -3.45 5.76
C LYS A 71 7.15 -4.76 5.84
N GLU A 72 5.88 -4.70 6.26
CA GLU A 72 5.02 -5.90 6.33
C GLU A 72 4.81 -6.53 4.95
N MET A 73 4.65 -5.73 3.89
CA MET A 73 4.55 -6.26 2.53
C MET A 73 5.80 -7.02 2.09
N ARG A 74 7.00 -6.53 2.44
CA ARG A 74 8.27 -7.22 2.16
C ARG A 74 8.41 -8.50 2.98
N ASP A 75 8.10 -8.45 4.27
CA ASP A 75 8.15 -9.62 5.17
C ASP A 75 7.24 -10.76 4.66
N ASN A 76 6.12 -10.40 4.00
CA ASN A 76 5.18 -11.34 3.40
C ASN A 76 5.47 -11.66 1.91
N SER A 77 6.60 -11.21 1.36
CA SER A 77 6.98 -11.42 -0.05
C SER A 77 5.92 -10.95 -1.07
N LEU A 78 5.20 -9.87 -0.74
CA LEU A 78 4.17 -9.28 -1.60
C LEU A 78 4.76 -8.28 -2.60
N ILE A 79 5.85 -7.61 -2.23
CA ILE A 79 6.60 -6.68 -3.08
C ILE A 79 8.10 -6.97 -2.94
N SER A 80 8.87 -6.69 -3.99
CA SER A 80 10.34 -6.73 -3.97
C SER A 80 10.93 -5.40 -3.44
N GLU A 81 12.23 -5.40 -3.12
CA GLU A 81 12.92 -4.24 -2.53
C GLU A 81 12.89 -2.96 -3.37
#